data_AF-A0A6N8I2U5-F1
#
_entry.id   AF-A0A6N8I2U5-F1
#
_cell.length_a   1.000
_cell.length_b   1.000
_cell.length_c   1.000
_cell.angle_alpha   90.00
_cell.angle_beta   90.00
_cell.angle_gamma   90.00
#
_symmetry.space_group_name_H-M   'P 1'
#
loop_
_entity.id
_entity.type
_entity.pdbx_description
1 polymer ?
#
loop_
_entity_poly.entity_id
_entity_poly.type
_entity_poly.pdbx_seq_one_letter_code
_entity_poly.pdbx_strand_id
1 'polypeptide(L)'
;MTSEFNQQWQKMLKSIGARSMPWRVTGGNEWISYNQVDENDYYVQIFLHGSFDDYKRQKDAVVAFFFEQGSQLVDETQVKDIAFGYWKELRFVDKSKVEQQKQAYIPQIGSIYAPGAIINFGNMSASTISIDNSVHEIEKLIEEKGDDDKAELYAILEETKAIVRESIDKKQLISKPGFIERLTTHLSKHGWFYGAILQLLGTAFLL
;
A
#
# COMPACT_ATOMS: atom_id res chain seq x y z
N MET A 1 21.85 26.10 7.70
CA MET A 1 22.31 25.03 6.79
C MET A 1 21.13 24.10 6.57
N THR A 2 20.60 24.01 5.35
CA THR A 2 19.60 23.00 4.99
C THR A 2 20.26 21.63 5.10
N SER A 3 19.68 20.73 5.89
CA SER A 3 20.18 19.36 6.07
C SER A 3 20.38 18.67 4.72
N GLU A 4 21.33 17.74 4.63
CA GLU A 4 21.60 16.94 3.43
C GLU A 4 20.30 16.29 2.89
N PHE A 5 19.47 15.78 3.79
CA PHE A 5 18.11 15.31 3.50
C PHE A 5 17.28 16.34 2.72
N ASN A 6 17.24 17.59 3.17
CA ASN A 6 16.49 18.65 2.49
C ASN A 6 17.02 18.91 1.08
N GLN A 7 18.34 18.81 0.86
CA GLN A 7 18.91 18.99 -0.47
C GLN A 7 18.53 17.84 -1.41
N GLN A 8 18.59 16.60 -0.92
CA GLN A 8 18.18 15.42 -1.67
C GLN A 8 16.67 15.45 -1.98
N TRP A 9 15.85 15.84 -1.00
CA TRP A 9 14.41 16.04 -1.17
C TRP A 9 14.08 17.06 -2.27
N GLN A 10 14.69 18.25 -2.24
CA GLN A 10 14.47 19.26 -3.28
C GLN A 10 14.94 18.78 -4.65
N LYS A 11 16.04 18.02 -4.72
CA LYS A 11 16.53 17.43 -5.97
C LYS A 11 15.53 16.41 -6.54
N MET A 12 14.96 15.55 -5.69
CA MET A 12 13.93 14.60 -6.08
C MET A 12 12.69 15.32 -6.62
N LEU A 13 12.16 16.31 -5.88
CA LEU A 13 10.99 17.08 -6.32
C LEU A 13 11.21 17.74 -7.69
N LYS A 14 12.39 18.34 -7.88
CA LYS A 14 12.74 18.96 -9.17
C LYS A 14 12.77 17.93 -10.31
N SER A 15 13.22 16.70 -10.05
CA SER A 15 13.28 15.64 -11.07
C SER A 15 11.91 15.18 -11.56
N ILE A 16 10.89 15.27 -10.71
CA ILE A 16 9.49 14.90 -11.04
C ILE A 16 8.63 16.12 -11.40
N GLY A 17 9.23 17.30 -11.53
CA GLY A 17 8.52 18.55 -11.84
C GLY A 17 7.62 19.06 -10.70
N ALA A 18 7.77 18.52 -9.48
CA ALA A 18 6.98 18.90 -8.32
C ALA A 18 7.58 20.11 -7.59
N ARG A 19 6.73 20.83 -6.86
CA ARG A 19 7.12 21.97 -6.04
C ARG A 19 7.03 21.60 -4.57
N SER A 20 8.00 22.05 -3.78
CA SER A 20 7.95 21.90 -2.34
C SER A 20 7.06 22.98 -1.73
N MET A 21 6.24 22.61 -0.76
CA MET A 21 5.54 23.56 0.12
C MET A 21 5.88 23.31 1.59
N PRO A 22 5.89 24.35 2.43
CA PRO A 22 5.97 24.17 3.87
C PRO A 22 4.77 23.35 4.38
N TRP A 23 5.01 22.49 5.36
CA TRP A 23 3.97 21.65 5.95
C TRP A 23 2.80 22.48 6.49
N ARG A 24 1.56 21.96 6.37
CA ARG A 24 0.29 22.60 6.78
C ARG A 24 -0.09 23.90 6.07
N VAL A 25 0.66 24.34 5.06
CA VAL A 25 0.16 25.42 4.18
C VAL A 25 -0.91 24.84 3.26
N THR A 26 -2.13 25.36 3.37
CA THR A 26 -3.27 24.93 2.55
C THR A 26 -3.48 25.87 1.36
N GLY A 27 -3.73 25.32 0.17
CA GLY A 27 -4.00 26.08 -1.05
C GLY A 27 -2.78 26.28 -1.95
N GLY A 28 -2.97 27.00 -3.06
CA GLY A 28 -1.94 27.19 -4.10
C GLY A 28 -2.06 26.20 -5.26
N ASN A 29 -1.05 26.21 -6.14
CA ASN A 29 -0.90 25.22 -7.22
C ASN A 29 -0.27 23.93 -6.66
N GLU A 30 -0.30 22.86 -7.44
CA GLU A 30 0.24 21.53 -7.12
C GLU A 30 1.56 21.56 -6.32
N TRP A 31 1.64 20.75 -5.26
CA TRP A 31 2.78 20.70 -4.36
C TRP A 31 2.92 19.35 -3.65
N ILE A 32 4.14 19.09 -3.17
CA ILE A 32 4.45 17.99 -2.27
C ILE A 32 5.14 18.57 -1.04
N SER A 33 4.72 18.12 0.14
CA SER A 33 5.27 18.56 1.42
C SER A 33 5.54 17.37 2.32
N TYR A 34 6.56 17.45 3.17
CA TYR A 34 6.81 16.44 4.18
C TYR A 34 6.90 17.07 5.57
N ASN A 35 6.65 16.26 6.59
CA ASN A 35 6.89 16.58 7.98
C ASN A 35 7.53 15.39 8.67
N GLN A 36 8.69 15.62 9.27
CA GLN A 36 9.36 14.65 10.11
C GLN A 36 8.74 14.66 11.50
N VAL A 37 8.36 13.49 12.00
CA VAL A 37 7.75 13.29 13.32
C VAL A 37 8.75 12.69 14.30
N ASP A 38 9.58 11.77 13.79
CA ASP A 38 10.67 11.12 14.50
C ASP A 38 11.83 10.91 13.50
N GLU A 39 12.95 10.31 13.94
CA GLU A 39 14.17 10.16 13.14
C GLU A 39 13.88 9.68 11.71
N ASN A 40 13.17 8.55 11.54
CA ASN A 40 12.78 8.02 10.23
C ASN A 40 11.25 7.88 10.06
N ASP A 41 10.46 8.65 10.82
CA ASP A 41 9.00 8.65 10.70
C ASP A 41 8.54 9.97 10.08
N TYR A 42 7.77 9.88 9.00
CA TYR A 42 7.37 11.03 8.20
C TYR A 42 5.91 10.98 7.78
N TYR A 43 5.32 12.16 7.66
CA TYR A 43 4.12 12.36 6.86
C TYR A 43 4.47 13.11 5.59
N VAL A 44 3.87 12.73 4.47
CA VAL A 44 4.02 13.42 3.19
C VAL A 44 2.65 13.70 2.63
N GLN A 45 2.39 14.94 2.21
CA GLN A 45 1.19 15.30 1.49
C GLN A 45 1.51 15.58 0.03
N ILE A 46 0.72 14.99 -0.86
CA ILE A 46 0.77 15.21 -2.30
C ILE A 46 -0.54 15.87 -2.69
N PHE A 47 -0.45 17.09 -3.23
CA PHE A 47 -1.56 17.83 -3.81
C PHE A 47 -1.30 18.07 -5.29
N LEU A 48 -2.16 17.52 -6.14
CA LEU A 48 -1.97 17.47 -7.59
C LEU A 48 -3.30 17.66 -8.32
N HIS A 49 -3.32 18.43 -9.40
CA HIS A 49 -4.42 18.61 -10.33
C HIS A 49 -4.09 17.91 -11.65
N GLY A 50 -3.86 16.59 -11.57
CA GLY A 50 -3.37 15.78 -12.67
C GLY A 50 -4.12 14.46 -12.78
N SER A 51 -3.72 13.65 -13.76
CA SER A 51 -4.26 12.31 -13.95
C SER A 51 -3.81 11.37 -12.82
N PHE A 52 -4.45 10.19 -12.75
CA PHE A 52 -3.98 9.12 -11.88
C PHE A 52 -2.51 8.75 -12.14
N ASP A 53 -2.08 8.75 -13.41
CA ASP A 53 -0.70 8.42 -13.80
C ASP A 53 0.29 9.48 -13.31
N ASP A 54 -0.10 10.76 -13.32
CA ASP A 54 0.71 11.83 -12.75
C ASP A 54 0.84 11.68 -11.24
N TYR A 55 -0.25 11.36 -10.55
CA TYR A 55 -0.24 11.09 -9.11
C TYR A 55 0.65 9.90 -8.79
N LYS A 56 0.47 8.79 -9.52
CA LYS A 56 1.26 7.56 -9.34
C LYS A 56 2.75 7.83 -9.56
N ARG A 57 3.12 8.55 -10.62
CA ARG A 57 4.53 8.92 -10.89
C ARG A 57 5.14 9.70 -9.73
N GLN A 58 4.42 10.68 -9.18
CA GLN A 58 4.91 11.48 -8.05
C GLN A 58 4.99 10.65 -6.76
N LYS A 59 3.96 9.84 -6.47
CA LYS A 59 3.95 8.92 -5.33
C LYS A 59 5.13 7.95 -5.39
N ASP A 60 5.35 7.30 -6.52
CA ASP A 60 6.42 6.30 -6.68
C ASP A 60 7.80 6.90 -6.39
N ALA A 61 8.06 8.13 -6.85
CA ALA A 61 9.30 8.84 -6.57
C ALA A 61 9.44 9.22 -5.08
N VAL A 62 8.37 9.68 -4.44
CA VAL A 62 8.35 9.97 -3.00
C VAL A 62 8.64 8.69 -2.21
N VAL A 63 7.99 7.58 -2.55
CA VAL A 63 8.19 6.33 -1.81
C VAL A 63 9.60 5.79 -2.01
N ALA A 64 10.14 5.82 -3.23
CA ALA A 64 11.52 5.44 -3.50
C ALA A 64 12.51 6.27 -2.67
N PHE A 65 12.30 7.59 -2.61
CA PHE A 65 13.12 8.48 -1.80
C PHE A 65 13.10 8.07 -0.32
N PHE A 66 11.94 7.92 0.31
CA PHE A 66 11.86 7.54 1.73
C PHE A 66 12.34 6.11 1.99
N PHE A 67 12.23 5.22 1.02
CA PHE A 67 12.81 3.89 1.10
C PHE A 67 14.33 3.92 1.20
N GLU A 68 15.00 4.78 0.43
CA GLU A 68 16.45 4.98 0.50
C GLU A 68 16.89 5.60 1.84
N GLN A 69 16.02 6.40 2.47
CA GLN A 69 16.26 7.01 3.79
C GLN A 69 15.94 6.06 4.97
N GLY A 70 15.61 4.79 4.72
CA GLY A 70 15.37 3.81 5.79
C GLY A 70 13.93 3.78 6.32
N SER A 71 12.99 4.46 5.67
CA SER A 71 11.56 4.41 6.02
C SER A 71 10.77 3.53 5.04
N GLN A 72 9.57 3.10 5.44
CA GLN A 72 8.63 2.38 4.58
C GLN A 72 7.26 3.05 4.63
N LEU A 73 6.58 3.13 3.47
CA LEU A 73 5.19 3.54 3.39
C LEU A 73 4.31 2.51 4.10
N VAL A 74 3.58 2.93 5.13
CA VAL A 74 2.65 2.09 5.90
C VAL A 74 1.19 2.50 5.71
N ASP A 75 0.91 3.71 5.25
CA ASP A 75 -0.48 4.17 5.09
C ASP A 75 -0.59 5.24 3.99
N GLU A 76 -1.75 5.28 3.32
CA GLU A 76 -2.15 6.32 2.38
C GLU A 76 -3.61 6.69 2.62
N THR A 77 -3.88 7.96 2.90
CA THR A 77 -5.22 8.45 3.17
C THR A 77 -5.59 9.62 2.25
N GLN A 78 -6.88 9.76 1.97
CA GLN A 78 -7.40 10.96 1.32
C GLN A 78 -7.49 12.09 2.35
N VAL A 79 -6.80 13.20 2.11
CA VAL A 79 -6.86 14.38 2.99
C VAL A 79 -8.18 15.11 2.80
N LYS A 80 -8.54 15.35 1.53
CA LYS A 80 -9.76 16.06 1.16
C LYS A 80 -10.24 15.62 -0.20
N ASP A 81 -11.54 15.47 -0.36
CA ASP A 81 -12.14 15.30 -1.69
C ASP A 81 -12.07 16.61 -2.47
N ILE A 82 -11.48 16.56 -3.66
CA ILE A 82 -11.28 17.73 -4.53
C ILE A 82 -11.90 17.44 -5.88
N ALA A 83 -12.48 18.47 -6.51
CA ALA A 83 -13.23 18.32 -7.76
C ALA A 83 -12.40 17.76 -8.92
N PHE A 84 -11.08 17.95 -8.89
CA PHE A 84 -10.15 17.43 -9.89
C PHE A 84 -8.80 17.14 -9.26
N GLY A 85 -8.25 15.94 -9.50
CA GLY A 85 -6.92 15.54 -9.04
C GLY A 85 -6.90 14.79 -7.69
N TYR A 86 -5.79 14.91 -6.97
CA TYR A 86 -5.50 14.13 -5.76
C TYR A 86 -4.98 15.02 -4.63
N TRP A 87 -5.54 14.83 -3.44
CA TRP A 87 -4.95 15.31 -2.19
C TRP A 87 -4.82 14.15 -1.22
N LYS A 88 -3.61 13.59 -1.16
CA LYS A 88 -3.30 12.39 -0.40
C LYS A 88 -2.25 12.68 0.66
N GLU A 89 -2.37 11.99 1.78
CA GLU A 89 -1.34 11.93 2.82
C GLU A 89 -0.78 10.52 2.89
N LEU A 90 0.53 10.43 2.96
CA LEU A 90 1.31 9.21 3.03
C LEU A 90 2.02 9.18 4.38
N ARG A 91 1.95 8.04 5.07
CA ARG A 91 2.67 7.82 6.32
C ARG A 91 3.84 6.88 6.09
N PHE A 92 5.02 7.34 6.45
CA PHE A 92 6.26 6.59 6.43
C PHE A 92 6.74 6.33 7.86
N VAL A 93 7.18 5.11 8.13
CA VAL A 93 7.70 4.70 9.43
C VAL A 93 9.06 4.04 9.24
N ASP A 94 9.95 4.19 10.22
CA ASP A 94 11.24 3.51 10.25
C ASP A 94 11.09 2.01 9.97
N LYS A 95 11.88 1.48 9.03
CA LYS A 95 11.86 0.05 8.67
C LYS A 95 12.10 -0.87 9.86
N SER A 96 12.99 -0.49 10.78
CA SER A 96 13.29 -1.27 11.98
C SER A 96 12.09 -1.34 12.94
N LYS A 97 11.31 -0.27 13.06
CA LYS A 97 10.05 -0.27 13.85
C LYS A 97 9.01 -1.18 13.22
N VAL A 98 8.92 -1.19 11.89
CA VAL A 98 8.02 -2.08 11.13
C VAL A 98 8.46 -3.54 11.29
N GLU A 99 9.76 -3.84 11.26
CA GLU A 99 10.32 -5.18 11.45
C GLU A 99 10.18 -5.71 12.88
N GLN A 100 10.35 -4.86 13.89
CA GLN A 100 10.12 -5.21 15.29
C GLN A 100 8.63 -5.49 15.57
N GLN A 101 7.72 -4.73 14.95
CA GLN A 101 6.28 -5.00 15.04
C GLN A 101 5.90 -6.32 14.34
N LYS A 102 6.57 -6.69 13.24
CA LYS A 102 6.40 -8.00 12.57
C LYS A 102 6.83 -9.20 13.44
N GLN A 103 7.75 -9.02 14.39
CA GLN A 103 8.21 -10.09 15.30
C GLN A 103 7.33 -10.26 16.55
N ALA A 104 6.48 -9.28 16.90
CA ALA A 104 5.74 -9.28 18.16
C ALA A 104 4.25 -9.64 18.05
N TYR A 105 3.54 -9.36 16.94
CA TYR A 105 2.14 -9.80 16.77
C TYR A 105 1.66 -9.62 15.31
N ILE A 106 0.70 -10.46 14.93
CA ILE A 106 0.00 -10.58 13.64
C ILE A 106 -0.57 -9.21 13.17
N PRO A 107 -0.56 -8.90 11.84
CA PRO A 107 -0.40 -7.53 11.33
C PRO A 107 -1.67 -6.69 11.34
N GLN A 108 -1.52 -5.41 11.71
CA GLN A 108 -2.39 -4.33 11.25
C GLN A 108 -1.95 -3.93 9.83
N ILE A 109 -2.87 -4.10 8.87
CA ILE A 109 -2.59 -4.10 7.44
C ILE A 109 -2.58 -2.67 6.90
N GLY A 110 -1.38 -2.20 6.57
CA GLY A 110 -1.14 -1.01 5.77
C GLY A 110 0.08 -1.24 4.90
N SER A 111 -0.13 -1.26 3.57
CA SER A 111 0.89 -1.25 2.50
C SER A 111 2.05 -2.27 2.62
N ILE A 112 1.91 -3.42 1.95
CA ILE A 112 3.03 -4.37 1.73
C ILE A 112 3.80 -3.94 0.48
N TYR A 113 5.03 -3.47 0.68
CA TYR A 113 5.98 -3.20 -0.40
C TYR A 113 6.64 -4.52 -0.83
N ALA A 114 6.28 -5.03 -2.02
CA ALA A 114 6.99 -6.09 -2.71
C ALA A 114 7.58 -5.53 -4.03
N PRO A 115 8.87 -5.73 -4.33
CA PRO A 115 9.46 -5.25 -5.58
C PRO A 115 8.70 -5.84 -6.78
N GLY A 116 8.10 -4.98 -7.61
CA GLY A 116 7.35 -5.37 -8.81
C GLY A 116 5.82 -5.27 -8.72
N ALA A 117 5.24 -4.85 -7.59
CA ALA A 117 3.79 -4.82 -7.46
C ALA A 117 3.27 -3.71 -6.56
N ILE A 118 2.86 -2.60 -7.18
CA ILE A 118 1.94 -1.67 -6.56
C ILE A 118 0.54 -2.11 -7.01
N ILE A 119 -0.16 -2.89 -6.18
CA ILE A 119 -1.60 -3.09 -6.38
C ILE A 119 -2.31 -2.14 -5.44
N ASN A 120 -2.88 -1.08 -6.02
CA ASN A 120 -3.52 0.02 -5.31
C ASN A 120 -5.04 -0.18 -5.35
N PHE A 121 -5.56 -1.02 -4.46
CA PHE A 121 -7.00 -1.17 -4.27
C PHE A 121 -7.48 -0.07 -3.31
N GLY A 122 -7.72 1.14 -3.84
CA GLY A 122 -8.10 2.31 -3.05
C GLY A 122 -9.39 2.11 -2.25
N ASN A 123 -9.41 2.61 -1.00
CA ASN A 123 -10.58 2.80 -0.12
C ASN A 123 -11.73 1.81 -0.29
N MET A 124 -11.53 0.56 0.14
CA MET A 124 -12.60 -0.44 0.12
C MET A 124 -13.38 -0.44 1.44
N SER A 125 -14.67 -0.17 1.35
CA SER A 125 -15.62 -0.44 2.44
C SER A 125 -15.81 -1.95 2.57
N ALA A 126 -15.79 -2.50 3.78
CA ALA A 126 -15.96 -3.93 4.04
C ALA A 126 -17.40 -4.41 3.74
N SER A 127 -17.74 -4.54 2.46
CA SER A 127 -19.03 -5.01 1.96
C SER A 127 -18.84 -6.19 1.02
N THR A 128 -19.82 -7.10 0.94
CA THR A 128 -19.76 -8.30 0.08
C THR A 128 -19.48 -7.97 -1.38
N ILE A 129 -20.03 -6.86 -1.88
CA ILE A 129 -19.80 -6.34 -3.24
C ILE A 129 -18.32 -5.94 -3.43
N SER A 130 -17.68 -5.39 -2.40
CA SER A 130 -16.27 -5.02 -2.45
C SER A 130 -15.36 -6.26 -2.47
N ILE A 131 -15.72 -7.31 -1.74
CA ILE A 131 -15.00 -8.59 -1.72
C ILE A 131 -15.04 -9.25 -3.11
N ASP A 132 -16.21 -9.29 -3.75
CA ASP A 132 -16.37 -9.90 -5.08
C ASP A 132 -15.57 -9.15 -6.16
N ASN A 133 -15.52 -7.81 -6.10
CA ASN A 133 -14.71 -7.00 -7.02
C ASN A 133 -13.20 -7.26 -6.84
N SER A 134 -12.71 -7.36 -5.60
CA SER A 134 -11.31 -7.71 -5.36
C SER A 134 -10.96 -9.11 -5.83
N VAL A 135 -11.84 -10.08 -5.62
CA VAL A 135 -11.65 -11.43 -6.15
C VAL A 135 -11.50 -11.38 -7.66
N HIS A 136 -12.40 -10.70 -8.36
CA HIS A 136 -12.36 -10.58 -9.82
C HIS A 136 -11.06 -9.93 -10.33
N GLU A 137 -10.58 -8.88 -9.67
CA GLU A 137 -9.32 -8.23 -10.03
C GLU A 137 -8.10 -9.14 -9.77
N ILE A 138 -8.11 -9.92 -8.69
CA ILE A 138 -7.05 -10.91 -8.42
C ILE A 138 -7.07 -12.01 -9.49
N GLU A 139 -8.24 -12.53 -9.86
CA GLU A 139 -8.38 -13.54 -10.91
C GLU A 139 -7.79 -13.04 -12.24
N LYS A 140 -8.08 -11.79 -12.61
CA LYS A 140 -7.50 -11.16 -13.82
C LYS A 140 -5.97 -11.06 -13.73
N LEU A 141 -5.43 -10.65 -12.58
CA LEU A 141 -3.99 -10.57 -12.39
C LEU A 141 -3.30 -11.94 -12.38
N ILE A 142 -3.98 -12.99 -11.91
CA ILE A 142 -3.48 -14.37 -12.04
C ILE A 142 -3.36 -14.72 -13.52
N GLU A 143 -4.35 -14.38 -14.35
CA GLU A 143 -4.26 -14.63 -15.79
C GLU A 143 -3.15 -13.84 -16.47
N GLU A 144 -2.91 -12.60 -16.06
CA GLU A 144 -1.90 -11.73 -16.66
C GLU A 144 -0.47 -12.03 -16.18
N LYS A 145 -0.29 -12.46 -14.91
CA LYS A 145 1.01 -12.48 -14.23
C LYS A 145 1.33 -13.78 -13.49
N GLY A 146 0.44 -14.78 -13.54
CA GLY A 146 0.59 -16.02 -12.78
C GLY A 146 1.57 -17.03 -13.39
N ASP A 147 1.97 -16.86 -14.65
CA ASP A 147 2.86 -17.76 -15.38
C ASP A 147 2.47 -19.24 -15.21
N ASP A 148 3.44 -20.13 -14.94
CA ASP A 148 3.21 -21.56 -14.73
C ASP A 148 2.52 -21.89 -13.40
N ASP A 149 2.40 -20.93 -12.48
CA ASP A 149 1.83 -21.13 -11.14
C ASP A 149 0.32 -20.81 -11.08
N LYS A 150 -0.30 -20.39 -12.18
CA LYS A 150 -1.73 -19.98 -12.23
C LYS A 150 -2.66 -20.91 -11.47
N ALA A 151 -2.54 -22.22 -11.70
CA ALA A 151 -3.40 -23.22 -11.06
C ALA A 151 -3.29 -23.18 -9.53
N GLU A 152 -2.07 -22.99 -9.02
CA GLU A 152 -1.80 -22.93 -7.59
C GLU A 152 -2.23 -21.59 -6.99
N LEU A 153 -2.03 -20.48 -7.69
CA LEU A 153 -2.53 -19.16 -7.29
C LEU A 153 -4.07 -19.17 -7.21
N TYR A 154 -4.76 -19.79 -8.17
CA TYR A 154 -6.21 -19.97 -8.11
C TYR A 154 -6.64 -20.82 -6.92
N ALA A 155 -5.92 -21.90 -6.62
CA ALA A 155 -6.23 -22.75 -5.47
C ALA A 155 -6.11 -21.98 -4.14
N ILE A 156 -5.07 -21.15 -4.01
CA ILE A 156 -4.87 -20.30 -2.83
C ILE A 156 -5.96 -19.22 -2.74
N LEU A 157 -6.38 -18.63 -3.87
CA LEU A 157 -7.47 -17.65 -3.91
C LEU A 157 -8.81 -18.27 -3.47
N GLU A 158 -9.15 -19.47 -3.95
CA GLU A 158 -10.36 -20.18 -3.52
C GLU A 158 -10.34 -20.52 -2.03
N GLU A 159 -9.19 -20.94 -1.52
CA GLU A 159 -9.03 -21.20 -0.09
C GLU A 159 -9.19 -19.90 0.74
N THR A 160 -8.69 -18.77 0.23
CA THR A 160 -8.86 -17.44 0.81
C THR A 160 -10.33 -17.01 0.84
N LYS A 161 -11.06 -17.19 -0.26
CA LYS A 161 -12.51 -16.91 -0.36
C LYS A 161 -13.28 -17.70 0.69
N ALA A 162 -12.93 -18.98 0.89
CA ALA A 162 -13.54 -19.81 1.91
C ALA A 162 -13.24 -19.28 3.33
N ILE A 163 -12.00 -18.91 3.63
CA ILE A 163 -11.60 -18.34 4.93
C ILE A 163 -12.35 -17.04 5.23
N VAL A 164 -12.44 -16.13 4.25
CA VAL A 164 -13.17 -14.86 4.38
C VAL A 164 -14.65 -15.09 4.67
N ARG A 165 -15.31 -15.94 3.87
CA ARG A 165 -16.73 -16.26 4.07
C ARG A 165 -16.98 -16.89 5.44
N GLU A 166 -16.18 -17.88 5.81
CA GLU A 166 -16.32 -18.55 7.10
C GLU A 166 -16.07 -17.61 8.27
N SER A 167 -15.13 -16.67 8.14
CA SER A 167 -14.82 -15.68 9.17
C SER A 167 -15.95 -14.68 9.37
N ILE A 168 -16.55 -14.22 8.27
CA ILE A 168 -17.73 -13.33 8.30
C ILE A 168 -18.94 -14.06 8.90
N ASP A 169 -19.24 -15.27 8.43
CA ASP A 169 -20.38 -16.07 8.89
C ASP A 169 -20.30 -16.37 10.39
N LYS A 170 -19.10 -16.69 10.87
CA LYS A 170 -18.87 -17.03 12.28
C LYS A 170 -18.50 -15.83 13.15
N LYS A 171 -18.33 -14.63 12.57
CA LYS A 171 -17.85 -13.41 13.24
C LYS A 171 -16.58 -13.64 14.07
N GLN A 172 -15.69 -14.49 13.56
CA GLN A 172 -14.42 -14.83 14.21
C GLN A 172 -13.37 -15.08 13.15
N LEU A 173 -12.11 -14.77 13.46
CA LEU A 173 -11.04 -15.07 12.54
C LEU A 173 -10.83 -16.59 12.41
N ILE A 174 -11.00 -17.10 11.20
CA ILE A 174 -10.67 -18.49 10.87
C ILE A 174 -9.27 -18.53 10.27
N SER A 175 -8.46 -19.47 10.78
CA SER A 175 -7.15 -19.77 10.22
C SER A 175 -7.11 -21.25 9.83
N LYS A 176 -6.64 -21.54 8.61
CA LYS A 176 -6.43 -22.92 8.15
C LYS A 176 -4.97 -23.32 8.30
N PRO A 177 -4.67 -24.44 8.97
CA PRO A 177 -3.29 -24.94 9.08
C PRO A 177 -2.64 -25.12 7.71
N GLY A 178 -1.39 -24.68 7.55
CA GLY A 178 -0.63 -24.81 6.30
C GLY A 178 -0.96 -23.76 5.22
N PHE A 179 -2.06 -23.01 5.34
CA PHE A 179 -2.44 -22.00 4.35
C PHE A 179 -1.37 -20.89 4.22
N ILE A 180 -0.87 -20.36 5.34
CA ILE A 180 0.15 -19.30 5.32
C ILE A 180 1.49 -19.80 4.76
N GLU A 181 1.87 -21.04 5.05
CA GLU A 181 3.08 -21.67 4.52
C GLU A 181 2.99 -21.84 3.00
N ARG A 182 1.84 -22.30 2.52
CA ARG A 182 1.55 -22.44 1.09
C ARG A 182 1.52 -21.09 0.37
N LEU A 183 0.89 -20.08 0.99
CA LEU A 183 0.86 -18.70 0.48
C LEU A 183 2.27 -18.08 0.39
N THR A 184 3.12 -18.31 1.38
CA THR A 184 4.50 -17.76 1.41
C THR A 184 5.46 -18.47 0.45
N THR A 185 5.15 -19.70 0.03
CA THR A 185 5.95 -20.45 -0.96
C THR A 185 6.02 -19.73 -2.31
N HIS A 186 5.00 -18.93 -2.66
CA HIS A 186 4.96 -18.14 -3.90
C HIS A 186 5.42 -16.70 -3.74
N LEU A 187 5.85 -16.28 -2.54
CA LEU A 187 6.17 -14.88 -2.24
C LEU A 187 7.30 -14.30 -3.09
N SER A 188 8.34 -15.09 -3.37
CA SER A 188 9.52 -14.63 -4.11
C SER A 188 9.24 -14.36 -5.58
N LYS A 189 8.31 -15.12 -6.18
CA LYS A 189 7.93 -15.02 -7.61
C LYS A 189 6.68 -14.17 -7.81
N HIS A 190 5.71 -14.29 -6.92
CA HIS A 190 4.38 -13.67 -6.99
C HIS A 190 4.11 -12.80 -5.76
N GLY A 191 5.06 -11.93 -5.38
CA GLY A 191 4.89 -11.02 -4.24
C GLY A 191 3.65 -10.12 -4.35
N TRP A 192 3.21 -9.84 -5.58
CA TRP A 192 1.95 -9.15 -5.88
C TRP A 192 0.72 -9.91 -5.37
N PHE A 193 0.72 -11.22 -5.53
CA PHE A 193 -0.39 -12.09 -5.15
C PHE A 193 -0.49 -12.21 -3.64
N TYR A 194 0.66 -12.34 -2.96
CA TYR A 194 0.72 -12.35 -1.49
C TYR A 194 0.06 -11.11 -0.87
N GLY A 195 0.39 -9.92 -1.37
CA GLY A 195 -0.20 -8.67 -0.91
C GLY A 195 -1.72 -8.62 -1.12
N ALA A 196 -2.18 -9.10 -2.28
CA ALA A 196 -3.60 -9.13 -2.61
C ALA A 196 -4.41 -10.09 -1.73
N ILE A 197 -3.86 -11.28 -1.43
CA ILE A 197 -4.49 -12.26 -0.53
C ILE A 197 -4.60 -11.71 0.90
N LEU A 198 -3.54 -11.08 1.42
CA LEU A 198 -3.60 -10.47 2.76
C LEU A 198 -4.61 -9.34 2.84
N GLN A 199 -4.72 -8.52 1.78
CA GLN A 199 -5.75 -7.50 1.71
C GLN A 199 -7.16 -8.10 1.73
N LEU A 200 -7.39 -9.15 0.94
CA LEU A 200 -8.68 -9.84 0.90
C LEU A 200 -9.05 -10.42 2.28
N LEU A 201 -8.08 -11.04 2.97
CA LEU A 201 -8.27 -11.49 4.35
C LEU A 201 -8.61 -10.32 5.28
N GLY A 202 -7.89 -9.20 5.18
CA GLY A 202 -8.10 -7.96 5.93
C GLY A 202 -9.55 -7.47 5.92
N THR A 203 -10.25 -7.62 4.81
CA THR A 203 -11.68 -7.23 4.72
C THR A 203 -12.59 -8.02 5.66
N ALA A 204 -12.25 -9.29 5.95
CA ALA A 204 -12.99 -10.11 6.90
C ALA A 204 -12.71 -9.73 8.36
N PHE A 205 -11.55 -9.13 8.65
CA PHE A 205 -11.20 -8.69 10.00
C PHE A 205 -11.89 -7.40 10.42
N LEU A 206 -12.39 -6.61 9.47
CA LEU A 206 -13.03 -5.30 9.71
C LEU A 206 -14.57 -5.39 9.81
N LEU A 207 -15.14 -6.60 9.73
CA LEU A 207 -16.57 -6.92 9.80
C LEU A 207 -16.93 -7.59 11.12
#